data_AF-A0ABC8UWW9-F1
#
_entry.id   AF-A0ABC8UWW9-F1
#
_cell.length_a   1.000
_cell.length_b   1.000
_cell.length_c   1.000
_cell.angle_alpha   90.00
_cell.angle_beta   90.00
_cell.angle_gamma   90.00
#
_symmetry.space_group_name_H-M   'P 1'
#
loop_
_entity.id
_entity.type
_entity.pdbx_description
1 polymer ?
#
loop_
_entity_poly.entity_id
_entity_poly.type
_entity_poly.pdbx_seq_one_letter_code
_entity_poly.pdbx_strand_id
1 'polypeptide(L)'
;MVAGDARRSKPYVANDAVANIRTVASFGAEESVMAMYKKKCEGPLRIGARRGLISGVFFALSMTTMAISQSSSFAPDSGKAKVTVASIFSILDRKSKIDPRDESGMTLENVKGEIELRHISFRYPTQPGVQVF
;
A
#
# COMPACT_ATOMS: atom_id res chain seq x y z
N MET A 1 1.02 62.35 24.41
CA MET A 1 1.81 62.13 23.18
C MET A 1 1.75 60.64 22.86
N VAL A 2 1.02 60.28 21.80
CA VAL A 2 0.29 59.00 21.70
C VAL A 2 1.18 57.87 21.15
N ALA A 3 1.18 56.74 21.87
CA ALA A 3 1.68 55.44 21.45
C ALA A 3 0.84 54.84 20.29
N GLY A 4 1.01 55.39 19.08
CA GLY A 4 0.22 55.05 17.89
C GLY A 4 0.85 54.06 16.90
N ASP A 5 2.13 53.73 17.06
CA ASP A 5 2.94 53.25 15.91
C ASP A 5 2.91 51.72 15.65
N ALA A 6 2.34 50.91 16.56
CA ALA A 6 2.35 49.45 16.40
C ALA A 6 1.19 48.87 15.54
N ARG A 7 0.16 49.67 15.23
CA ARG A 7 -1.11 49.19 14.62
C ARG A 7 -1.21 49.27 13.10
N ARG A 8 -0.25 49.87 12.39
CA ARG A 8 -0.30 49.96 10.91
C ARG A 8 0.00 48.60 10.26
N SER A 9 -0.82 48.23 9.28
CA SER A 9 -0.68 46.97 8.52
C SER A 9 0.42 47.07 7.46
N LYS A 10 0.98 45.94 7.00
CA LYS A 10 1.95 45.93 5.88
C LYS A 10 1.50 46.74 4.66
N PRO A 11 0.29 46.51 4.11
CA PRO A 11 -0.16 47.27 2.94
C PRO A 11 -0.35 48.74 3.27
N TYR A 12 -0.69 49.09 4.51
CA TYR A 12 -0.77 50.48 4.93
C TYR A 12 0.57 51.20 4.80
N VAL A 13 1.67 50.61 5.27
CA VAL A 13 3.01 51.23 5.18
C VAL A 13 3.44 51.43 3.72
N ALA A 14 3.19 50.44 2.88
CA ALA A 14 3.47 50.55 1.45
C ALA A 14 2.59 51.61 0.76
N ASN A 15 1.29 51.63 1.07
CA ASN A 15 0.34 52.56 0.46
C ASN A 15 0.60 54.01 0.87
N ASP A 16 0.93 54.25 2.15
CA ASP A 16 1.28 55.57 2.68
C ASP A 16 2.58 56.11 2.04
N ALA A 17 3.58 55.24 1.85
CA ALA A 17 4.83 55.59 1.18
C ALA A 17 4.63 55.96 -0.29
N VAL A 18 3.80 55.21 -1.02
CA VAL A 18 3.51 55.47 -2.44
C VAL A 18 2.67 56.75 -2.60
N ALA A 19 1.67 56.96 -1.75
CA ALA A 19 0.84 58.17 -1.79
C ALA A 19 1.65 59.45 -1.54
N ASN A 20 2.70 59.38 -0.71
CA ASN A 20 3.53 60.51 -0.30
C ASN A 20 4.96 60.46 -0.85
N ILE A 21 5.18 59.84 -2.02
CA ILE A 21 6.52 59.51 -2.53
C ILE A 21 7.46 60.73 -2.66
N ARG A 22 6.96 61.90 -3.09
CA ARG A 22 7.77 63.12 -3.22
C ARG A 22 8.32 63.59 -1.88
N THR A 23 7.52 63.48 -0.83
CA THR A 23 7.89 63.83 0.53
C THR A 23 8.99 62.89 1.03
N VAL A 24 8.79 61.58 0.87
CA VAL A 24 9.78 60.56 1.28
C VAL A 24 11.13 60.76 0.58
N ALA A 25 11.11 61.02 -0.74
CA ALA A 25 12.32 61.28 -1.52
C ALA A 25 13.00 62.59 -1.10
N SER A 26 12.24 63.67 -0.87
CA SER A 26 12.80 64.97 -0.46
C SER A 26 13.49 64.95 0.91
N PHE A 27 13.00 64.09 1.82
CA PHE A 27 13.59 63.90 3.15
C PHE A 27 14.61 62.75 3.19
N GLY A 28 14.85 62.03 2.08
CA GLY A 28 15.75 60.87 2.04
C GLY A 28 15.31 59.71 2.94
N ALA A 29 14.02 59.58 3.22
CA ALA A 29 13.48 58.65 4.23
C ALA A 29 13.24 57.22 3.72
N GLU A 30 13.69 56.90 2.50
CA GLU A 30 13.44 55.64 1.80
C GLU A 30 13.95 54.41 2.58
N GLU A 31 15.15 54.52 3.15
CA GLU A 31 15.77 53.42 3.91
C GLU A 31 14.95 53.07 5.16
N SER A 32 14.44 54.09 5.85
CA SER A 32 13.63 53.93 7.07
C SER A 32 12.26 53.28 6.78
N VAL A 33 11.61 53.69 5.68
CA VAL A 33 10.36 53.10 5.20
C VAL A 33 10.57 51.62 4.83
N MET A 34 11.66 51.32 4.11
CA MET A 34 11.99 49.95 3.71
C MET A 34 12.36 49.07 4.91
N ALA A 35 13.05 49.62 5.90
CA ALA A 35 13.34 48.92 7.16
C ALA A 35 12.05 48.56 7.91
N MET A 36 11.09 49.49 8.00
CA MET A 36 9.78 49.23 8.60
C MET A 36 8.99 48.16 7.83
N TYR A 37 8.99 48.22 6.50
CA TYR A 37 8.32 47.22 5.66
C TYR A 37 8.93 45.82 5.84
N LYS A 38 10.26 45.71 5.81
CA LYS A 38 11.00 44.45 6.00
C LYS A 38 10.73 43.85 7.38
N LYS A 39 10.78 44.66 8.44
CA LYS A 39 10.48 44.24 9.82
C LYS A 39 9.07 43.69 9.95
N LYS A 40 8.09 44.29 9.25
CA LYS A 40 6.72 43.76 9.23
C LYS A 40 6.61 42.47 8.42
N CYS A 41 7.50 42.24 7.46
CA CYS A 41 7.55 41.04 6.61
C CYS A 41 7.95 39.75 7.32
N GLU A 42 8.75 39.84 8.37
CA GLU A 42 9.27 38.69 9.11
C GLU A 42 8.18 37.82 9.75
N GLY A 43 7.11 38.43 10.28
CA GLY A 43 6.02 37.69 10.94
C GLY A 43 5.34 36.68 10.00
N PRO A 44 4.72 37.13 8.90
CA PRO A 44 4.08 36.24 7.93
C PRO A 44 5.06 35.26 7.25
N LEU A 45 6.31 35.66 7.04
CA LEU A 45 7.34 34.78 6.47
C LEU A 45 7.62 33.57 7.37
N ARG A 46 7.78 33.80 8.68
CA ARG A 46 8.00 32.72 9.67
C ARG A 46 6.77 31.84 9.83
N ILE A 47 5.57 32.42 9.77
CA ILE A 47 4.30 31.67 9.83
C ILE A 47 4.16 30.77 8.60
N GLY A 48 4.48 31.27 7.40
CA GLY A 48 4.49 30.49 6.16
C GLY A 48 5.47 29.32 6.22
N ALA A 49 6.70 29.57 6.66
CA ALA A 49 7.73 28.52 6.80
C ALA A 49 7.30 27.41 7.78
N ARG A 50 6.78 27.77 8.96
CA ARG A 50 6.30 26.77 9.95
C ARG A 50 5.13 25.95 9.42
N ARG A 51 4.15 26.59 8.77
CA ARG A 51 3.00 25.88 8.18
C ARG A 51 3.43 24.92 7.08
N GLY A 52 4.38 25.34 6.22
CA GLY A 52 4.95 24.50 5.16
C GLY A 52 5.65 23.26 5.70
N LEU A 53 6.43 23.40 6.77
CA LEU A 53 7.09 22.25 7.43
C LEU A 53 6.06 21.26 7.98
N ILE A 54 5.02 21.75 8.67
CA ILE A 54 3.98 20.90 9.24
C ILE A 54 3.23 20.15 8.14
N SER A 55 2.83 20.84 7.06
CA SER A 55 2.15 20.19 5.93
C SER A 55 3.05 19.21 5.19
N GLY A 56 4.35 19.50 5.07
CA GLY A 56 5.31 18.63 4.41
C GLY A 56 5.51 17.32 5.17
N VAL A 57 5.64 17.37 6.51
CA VAL A 57 5.77 16.17 7.34
C VAL A 57 4.51 15.29 7.25
N PHE A 58 3.32 15.90 7.31
CA PHE A 58 2.07 15.17 7.18
C PHE A 58 1.92 14.50 5.81
N PHE A 59 2.30 15.21 4.74
CA PHE A 59 2.26 14.69 3.38
C PHE A 59 3.23 13.51 3.20
N ALA A 60 4.46 13.63 3.70
CA ALA A 60 5.44 12.54 3.65
C ALA A 60 4.94 11.30 4.40
N LEU A 61 4.41 11.45 5.61
CA LEU A 61 3.84 10.34 6.39
C LEU A 61 2.67 9.65 5.66
N SER A 62 1.81 10.45 5.03
CA SER A 62 0.67 9.94 4.25
C SER A 62 1.14 9.13 3.03
N MET A 63 2.15 9.64 2.31
CA MET A 63 2.76 8.94 1.17
C MET A 63 3.42 7.62 1.59
N THR A 64 4.14 7.60 2.72
CA THR A 64 4.73 6.37 3.27
C THR A 64 3.65 5.34 3.62
N THR A 65 2.57 5.77 4.26
CA THR A 65 1.46 4.88 4.61
C THR A 65 0.80 4.29 3.36
N MET A 66 0.55 5.11 2.33
CA MET A 66 0.01 4.65 1.05
C MET A 66 0.93 3.63 0.36
N ALA A 67 2.24 3.82 0.41
CA ALA A 67 3.21 2.89 -0.15
C ALA A 67 3.15 1.53 0.56
N ILE A 68 3.15 1.53 1.91
CA ILE A 68 3.05 0.31 2.72
C ILE A 68 1.73 -0.43 2.43
N SER A 69 0.62 0.30 2.38
CA SER A 69 -0.70 -0.28 2.09
C SER A 69 -0.73 -0.96 0.72
N GLN A 70 -0.18 -0.33 -0.32
CA GLN A 70 -0.12 -0.93 -1.65
C GLN A 70 0.73 -2.20 -1.68
N SER A 71 1.88 -2.22 -0.98
CA SER A 71 2.69 -3.44 -0.87
C SER A 71 1.97 -4.57 -0.12
N SER A 72 1.16 -4.23 0.89
CA SER A 72 0.39 -5.24 1.65
C SER A 72 -0.71 -5.91 0.83
N SER A 73 -1.22 -5.25 -0.21
CA SER A 73 -2.25 -5.79 -1.10
C SER A 73 -1.78 -6.98 -1.95
N PHE A 74 -0.46 -7.21 -2.09
CA PHE A 74 0.09 -8.39 -2.78
C PHE A 74 0.29 -9.61 -1.87
N ALA A 75 0.17 -9.44 -0.55
CA ALA A 75 0.34 -10.53 0.42
C ALA A 75 -0.67 -11.71 0.27
N PRO A 76 -1.98 -11.50 0.04
CA PRO A 76 -2.94 -12.61 0.03
C PRO A 76 -2.75 -13.58 -1.15
N ASP A 77 -2.21 -13.13 -2.29
CA ASP A 77 -2.00 -14.00 -3.45
C ASP A 77 -0.92 -15.06 -3.21
N SER A 78 0.12 -14.70 -2.45
CA SER A 78 1.17 -15.65 -2.05
C SER A 78 0.62 -16.74 -1.12
N GLY A 79 -0.33 -16.40 -0.24
CA GLY A 79 -0.99 -17.36 0.64
C GLY A 79 -1.82 -18.39 -0.14
N LYS A 80 -2.62 -17.92 -1.11
CA LYS A 80 -3.42 -18.77 -1.99
C LYS A 80 -2.56 -19.72 -2.82
N ALA A 81 -1.44 -19.23 -3.37
CA ALA A 81 -0.52 -20.05 -4.17
C ALA A 81 0.05 -21.23 -3.37
N LYS A 82 0.46 -21.01 -2.11
CA LYS A 82 0.97 -22.09 -1.24
C LYS A 82 -0.05 -23.20 -1.01
N VAL A 83 -1.31 -22.83 -0.78
CA VAL A 83 -2.40 -23.80 -0.57
C VAL A 83 -2.65 -24.62 -1.83
N THR A 84 -2.72 -23.99 -3.00
CA THR A 84 -2.91 -24.68 -4.28
C THR A 84 -1.77 -25.64 -4.60
N VAL A 85 -0.52 -25.20 -4.43
CA VAL A 85 0.66 -26.03 -4.65
C VAL A 85 0.67 -27.23 -3.69
N ALA A 86 0.32 -27.03 -2.42
CA ALA A 86 0.20 -28.13 -1.45
C ALA A 86 -0.85 -29.17 -1.89
N SER A 87 -2.00 -28.72 -2.41
CA SER A 87 -3.02 -29.63 -2.95
C SER A 87 -2.50 -30.41 -4.17
N ILE A 88 -1.78 -29.77 -5.09
CA ILE A 88 -1.19 -30.45 -6.26
C ILE A 88 -0.15 -31.47 -5.81
N PHE A 89 0.74 -31.12 -4.89
CA PHE A 89 1.72 -32.05 -4.34
C PHE A 89 1.06 -33.22 -3.60
N SER A 90 -0.03 -32.98 -2.86
CA SER A 90 -0.77 -34.05 -2.18
C SER A 90 -1.40 -35.06 -3.15
N ILE A 91 -1.74 -34.62 -4.37
CA ILE A 91 -2.22 -35.50 -5.44
C ILE A 91 -1.05 -36.25 -6.08
N LEU A 92 0.06 -35.55 -6.34
CA LEU A 92 1.24 -36.13 -6.99
C LEU A 92 1.92 -37.20 -6.12
N ASP A 93 2.02 -36.95 -4.81
CA ASP A 93 2.67 -37.85 -3.85
C ASP A 93 1.72 -38.94 -3.32
N ARG A 94 0.47 -38.97 -3.81
CA ARG A 94 -0.50 -39.97 -3.41
C ARG A 94 -0.06 -41.34 -3.92
N LYS A 95 0.47 -42.18 -3.02
CA LYS A 95 0.73 -43.60 -3.33
C LYS A 95 -0.58 -44.33 -3.62
N SER A 96 -0.74 -44.84 -4.84
CA SER A 96 -1.90 -45.65 -5.22
C SER A 96 -1.79 -47.06 -4.66
N LYS A 97 -2.90 -47.62 -4.17
CA LYS A 97 -2.96 -49.02 -3.67
C LYS A 97 -2.79 -50.05 -4.79
N ILE A 98 -3.13 -49.66 -6.01
CA ILE A 98 -2.91 -50.42 -7.24
C ILE A 98 -2.05 -49.50 -8.10
N ASP A 99 -0.76 -49.80 -8.21
CA ASP A 99 0.16 -48.97 -8.99
C ASP A 99 0.25 -49.53 -10.42
N PRO A 100 -0.16 -48.77 -11.45
CA PRO A 100 -0.11 -49.22 -12.83
C PRO A 100 1.32 -49.30 -13.38
N ARG A 101 2.32 -48.77 -12.66
CA ARG A 101 3.75 -48.86 -13.03
C ARG A 101 4.46 -50.03 -12.33
N ASP A 102 3.75 -50.76 -11.49
CA ASP A 102 4.30 -51.93 -10.83
C ASP A 102 4.32 -53.12 -11.80
N GLU A 103 5.51 -53.44 -12.30
CA GLU A 103 5.78 -54.58 -13.18
C GLU A 103 5.91 -55.90 -12.40
N SER A 104 5.65 -55.92 -11.08
CA SER A 104 5.68 -57.15 -10.28
C SER A 104 4.54 -58.12 -10.59
N GLY A 105 3.64 -57.74 -11.50
CA GLY A 105 2.54 -58.58 -11.98
C GLY A 105 3.04 -59.79 -12.78
N MET A 106 2.22 -60.83 -12.86
CA MET A 106 2.52 -62.00 -13.66
C MET A 106 1.94 -61.82 -15.07
N THR A 107 2.79 -61.83 -16.09
CA THR A 107 2.38 -61.81 -17.50
C THR A 107 2.20 -63.25 -18.00
N LEU A 108 1.04 -63.59 -18.54
CA LEU A 108 0.78 -64.90 -19.14
C LEU A 108 1.03 -64.85 -20.65
N GLU A 109 1.83 -65.77 -21.17
CA GLU A 109 2.13 -65.87 -22.62
C GLU A 109 0.93 -66.33 -23.45
N ASN A 110 0.01 -67.10 -22.85
CA ASN A 110 -1.19 -67.59 -23.53
C ASN A 110 -2.39 -67.58 -22.58
N VAL A 111 -3.45 -66.83 -22.96
CA VAL A 111 -4.64 -66.63 -22.13
C VAL A 111 -5.81 -67.42 -22.70
N LYS A 112 -6.30 -68.43 -21.97
CA LYS A 112 -7.46 -69.26 -22.35
C LYS A 112 -8.81 -68.54 -22.21
N GLY A 113 -8.88 -67.46 -21.44
CA GLY A 113 -10.09 -66.65 -21.25
C GLY A 113 -11.12 -67.22 -20.28
N GLU A 114 -10.76 -68.22 -19.48
CA GLU A 114 -11.64 -68.77 -18.45
C GLU A 114 -11.62 -67.87 -17.21
N ILE A 115 -12.78 -67.32 -16.84
CA ILE A 115 -12.95 -66.39 -15.72
C ILE A 115 -13.88 -67.02 -14.70
N GLU A 116 -13.45 -67.10 -13.45
CA GLU A 116 -14.24 -67.62 -12.34
C GLU A 116 -14.33 -66.57 -11.22
N LEU A 117 -15.54 -66.35 -10.71
CA LEU A 117 -15.81 -65.42 -9.61
C LEU A 117 -16.14 -66.26 -8.37
N ARG A 118 -15.30 -66.19 -7.33
CA ARG A 118 -15.50 -66.96 -6.09
C ARG A 118 -15.73 -66.02 -4.91
N HIS A 119 -16.90 -66.12 -4.29
CA HIS A 119 -17.27 -65.44 -3.03
C HIS A 119 -16.83 -63.96 -2.97
N ILE A 120 -17.22 -63.18 -3.98
CA ILE A 120 -16.85 -61.76 -4.07
C ILE A 120 -17.82 -60.95 -3.23
N SER A 121 -17.30 -60.19 -2.27
CA SER A 121 -18.05 -59.15 -1.58
C SER A 121 -17.44 -57.79 -1.94
N PHE A 122 -18.22 -56.93 -2.58
CA PHE A 122 -17.73 -55.65 -3.10
C PHE A 122 -18.55 -54.44 -2.64
N ARG A 123 -17.84 -53.38 -2.25
CA ARG A 123 -18.41 -52.07 -1.91
C ARG A 123 -17.62 -50.95 -2.56
N TYR A 124 -18.31 -49.96 -3.07
CA TYR A 124 -17.67 -48.75 -3.60
C TYR A 124 -17.13 -47.87 -2.45
N PRO A 125 -15.88 -47.36 -2.55
CA PRO A 125 -15.30 -46.49 -1.51
C PRO A 125 -16.11 -45.22 -1.27
N THR A 126 -16.77 -44.70 -2.30
CA THR A 126 -17.60 -43.48 -2.24
C THR A 126 -18.93 -43.69 -1.51
N GLN A 127 -19.40 -44.95 -1.41
CA GLN A 127 -20.65 -45.32 -0.75
C GLN A 127 -20.48 -46.64 0.02
N PRO A 128 -19.86 -46.60 1.21
CA PRO A 128 -19.51 -47.81 1.97
C PRO A 128 -20.71 -48.51 2.63
N GLY A 129 -21.87 -47.86 2.68
CA GLY A 129 -23.08 -48.37 3.33
C GLY A 129 -23.95 -49.28 2.47
N VAL A 130 -23.67 -49.40 1.16
CA VAL A 130 -24.44 -50.23 0.23
C VAL A 130 -23.57 -51.38 -0.25
N GLN A 131 -23.99 -52.61 0.07
CA GLN A 131 -23.39 -53.83 -0.48
C GLN A 131 -23.99 -54.08 -1.86
N VAL A 132 -23.15 -54.19 -2.89
CA VAL A 132 -23.62 -54.44 -4.28
C VAL A 132 -23.65 -55.94 -4.59
N PHE A 133 -22.64 -56.69 -4.14
CA PHE A 133 -22.50 -58.14 -4.30
C PHE A 133 -22.08 -58.79 -2.99
#